data_AF-A0AA36I891-F1
#
_entry.id   AF-A0AA36I891-F1
#
_cell.length_a   1.000
_cell.length_b   1.000
_cell.length_c   1.000
_cell.angle_alpha   90.00
_cell.angle_beta   90.00
_cell.angle_gamma   90.00
#
_symmetry.space_group_name_H-M   'P 1'
#
loop_
_entity.id
_entity.type
_entity.pdbx_description
1 polymer ?
#
loop_
_entity_poly.entity_id
_entity_poly.type
_entity_poly.pdbx_seq_one_letter_code
_entity_poly.pdbx_strand_id
1 'polypeptide(L)'
;MGEGPCWLCEGRDSSACVICGPERPVEEGASLLGQDGWCCQEDSEARFGGWTKTTTEDLYWELLLETEALLRSDSNLALERAERCARNLEQLSSDQVAQLRCLAYAQLARCHLARQEYTLLVEDCKRYARLREEAEGSLLEKFEAEVAPLGPLATLGAAAELATSCRAAVTDGFAPKVVLDHASRALSGVQLLPLSAFPGLPALRAHLYASRCQACLELEKWREAKQDATSALQCDPDMKEAKYLLRAAESESW
;
A
#
# COMPACT_ATOMS: atom_id res chain seq x y z
N MET A 1 -31.25 -44.37 5.16
CA MET A 1 -30.61 -43.29 5.95
C MET A 1 -31.48 -43.08 7.17
N GLY A 2 -30.91 -43.21 8.36
CA GLY A 2 -31.68 -43.36 9.61
C GLY A 2 -32.45 -42.10 9.98
N GLU A 3 -33.70 -42.29 10.41
CA GLU A 3 -34.60 -41.27 10.98
C GLU A 3 -34.12 -40.83 12.38
N GLY A 4 -32.90 -40.30 12.46
CA GLY A 4 -32.38 -39.64 13.67
C GLY A 4 -32.56 -38.13 13.57
N PRO A 5 -32.75 -37.41 14.69
CA PRO A 5 -32.72 -35.95 14.69
C PRO A 5 -31.37 -35.48 14.13
N CYS A 6 -31.39 -34.44 13.30
CA CYS A 6 -30.17 -33.83 12.77
C CYS A 6 -29.24 -33.47 13.94
N TRP A 7 -28.03 -34.03 13.94
CA TRP A 7 -27.07 -33.88 15.04
C TRP A 7 -26.70 -32.42 15.32
N LEU A 8 -26.87 -31.53 14.34
CA LEU A 8 -26.54 -30.11 14.47
C LEU A 8 -27.65 -29.29 15.13
N CYS A 9 -28.91 -29.50 14.75
CA CYS A 9 -30.02 -28.71 15.30
C CYS A 9 -30.82 -29.46 16.38
N GLU A 10 -30.54 -30.74 16.60
CA GLU A 10 -31.28 -31.64 17.49
C GLU A 10 -32.81 -31.63 17.25
N GLY A 11 -33.25 -31.22 16.05
CA GLY A 11 -34.66 -31.04 15.72
C GLY A 11 -35.33 -29.79 16.31
N ARG A 12 -34.59 -28.85 16.91
CA ARG A 12 -35.16 -27.65 17.55
C ARG A 12 -35.53 -26.54 16.58
N ASP A 13 -34.81 -26.40 15.46
CA ASP A 13 -35.11 -25.39 14.43
C ASP A 13 -34.58 -25.83 13.06
N SER A 14 -35.30 -26.75 12.42
CA SER A 14 -34.90 -27.31 11.13
C SER A 14 -34.87 -26.25 10.03
N SER A 15 -35.75 -25.24 10.06
CA SER A 15 -35.83 -24.17 9.06
C SER A 15 -34.58 -23.29 8.93
N ALA A 16 -33.79 -23.16 10.00
CA ALA A 16 -32.54 -22.40 10.02
C ALA A 16 -31.29 -23.29 9.92
N CYS A 17 -31.45 -24.62 9.90
CA CYS A 17 -30.32 -25.54 9.91
C CYS A 17 -29.69 -25.66 8.52
N VAL A 18 -28.38 -25.41 8.42
CA VAL A 18 -27.64 -25.48 7.14
C VAL A 18 -27.63 -26.90 6.53
N ILE A 19 -27.88 -27.94 7.34
CA ILE A 19 -27.83 -29.34 6.89
C ILE A 19 -29.22 -29.89 6.53
N CYS A 20 -30.26 -29.54 7.28
CA CYS A 20 -31.61 -30.11 7.11
C CYS A 20 -32.70 -29.08 6.87
N GLY A 21 -32.35 -27.79 6.75
CA GLY A 21 -33.28 -26.74 6.38
C GLY A 21 -33.71 -26.86 4.92
N PRO A 22 -34.88 -26.32 4.58
CA PRO A 22 -35.39 -26.34 3.21
C PRO A 22 -34.40 -25.61 2.30
N GLU A 23 -34.13 -26.18 1.13
CA GLU A 23 -33.39 -25.48 0.07
C GLU A 23 -34.12 -24.16 -0.22
N ARG A 24 -33.44 -23.04 0.05
CA ARG A 24 -34.02 -21.73 -0.30
C ARG A 24 -34.09 -21.66 -1.83
N PRO A 25 -35.22 -21.21 -2.39
CA PRO A 25 -35.31 -21.00 -3.83
C PRO A 25 -34.22 -20.02 -4.24
N VAL A 26 -33.38 -20.46 -5.17
CA VAL A 26 -32.36 -19.61 -5.78
C VAL A 26 -33.10 -18.65 -6.71
N GLU A 27 -33.41 -17.45 -6.23
CA GLU A 27 -33.86 -16.38 -7.12
C GLU A 27 -32.68 -15.97 -8.01
N GLU A 28 -32.78 -16.24 -9.30
CA GLU A 28 -31.83 -15.82 -10.33
C GLU A 28 -31.90 -14.29 -10.50
N GLY A 29 -31.31 -13.55 -9.55
CA GLY A 29 -31.30 -12.10 -9.57
C GLY A 29 -30.67 -11.55 -8.30
N ALA A 30 -29.37 -11.26 -8.36
CA ALA A 30 -28.57 -10.63 -7.31
C ALA A 30 -28.23 -11.52 -6.10
N SER A 31 -27.32 -12.49 -6.29
CA SER A 31 -26.41 -12.86 -5.21
C SER A 31 -25.44 -11.71 -4.96
N LEU A 32 -25.85 -10.73 -4.15
CA LEU A 32 -24.91 -9.82 -3.50
C LEU A 32 -24.05 -10.68 -2.54
N LEU A 33 -22.75 -10.70 -2.81
CA LEU A 33 -21.75 -11.60 -2.25
C LEU A 33 -21.69 -11.62 -0.71
N GLY A 34 -22.08 -12.73 -0.08
CA GLY A 34 -21.51 -13.20 1.20
C GLY A 34 -20.81 -14.53 0.96
N GLN A 35 -19.66 -14.87 1.57
CA GLN A 35 -19.33 -14.70 2.98
C GLN A 35 -17.80 -14.75 3.21
N ASP A 36 -17.01 -13.89 2.56
CA ASP A 36 -15.87 -13.19 3.22
C ASP A 36 -15.44 -11.92 2.45
N GLY A 37 -16.16 -11.57 1.38
CA GLY A 37 -16.21 -10.24 0.76
C GLY A 37 -17.27 -9.29 1.38
N TRP A 38 -17.78 -9.62 2.57
CA TRP A 38 -19.01 -9.17 3.26
C TRP A 38 -20.02 -8.28 2.51
N CYS A 39 -21.11 -8.92 2.06
CA CYS A 39 -22.46 -8.68 2.56
C CYS A 39 -22.52 -8.74 4.09
N CYS A 40 -23.20 -7.78 4.70
CA CYS A 40 -23.55 -7.80 6.13
C CYS A 40 -24.36 -9.05 6.48
N GLN A 41 -24.25 -9.51 7.74
CA GLN A 41 -25.35 -10.27 8.33
C GLN A 41 -26.56 -9.32 8.36
N GLU A 42 -27.58 -9.62 7.57
CA GLU A 42 -28.71 -8.73 7.30
C GLU A 42 -29.53 -8.29 8.53
N ASP A 43 -29.26 -8.78 9.76
CA ASP A 43 -30.18 -8.54 10.87
C ASP A 43 -29.65 -7.75 12.08
N SER A 44 -28.34 -7.52 12.26
CA SER A 44 -27.86 -6.83 13.48
C SER A 44 -27.39 -5.39 13.30
N GLU A 45 -26.87 -5.00 12.14
CA GLU A 45 -26.32 -3.64 11.91
C GLU A 45 -27.26 -2.72 11.12
N ALA A 46 -28.25 -3.25 10.41
CA ALA A 46 -29.30 -2.46 9.76
C ALA A 46 -30.25 -1.76 10.76
N ARG A 47 -30.14 -2.05 12.07
CA ARG A 47 -30.97 -1.47 13.14
C ARG A 47 -30.54 -0.07 13.61
N PHE A 48 -29.34 0.39 13.26
CA PHE A 48 -28.89 1.74 13.62
C PHE A 48 -28.73 2.55 12.34
N GLY A 49 -29.78 3.31 12.02
CA GLY A 49 -29.98 3.98 10.75
C GLY A 49 -28.83 4.90 10.31
N GLY A 50 -28.65 4.99 8.99
CA GLY A 50 -27.84 6.04 8.37
C GLY A 50 -27.09 5.66 7.09
N TRP A 51 -27.07 4.39 6.68
CA TRP A 51 -26.43 4.00 5.41
C TRP A 51 -27.35 4.36 4.24
N THR A 52 -27.39 5.65 3.88
CA THR A 52 -28.12 6.16 2.71
C THR A 52 -27.28 6.14 1.43
N LYS A 53 -26.17 5.37 1.39
CA LYS A 53 -25.28 5.32 0.23
C LYS A 53 -25.84 4.33 -0.78
N THR A 54 -26.08 4.86 -1.98
CA THR A 54 -27.02 4.26 -2.95
C THR A 54 -26.29 3.45 -4.02
N THR A 55 -24.97 3.54 -4.10
CA THR A 55 -24.17 2.90 -5.15
C THR A 55 -22.97 2.12 -4.59
N THR A 56 -22.48 1.15 -5.38
CA THR A 56 -21.30 0.35 -5.02
C THR A 56 -20.04 1.22 -4.98
N GLU A 57 -20.00 2.23 -5.84
CA GLU A 57 -18.96 3.23 -5.94
C GLU A 57 -18.84 4.06 -4.66
N ASP A 58 -19.96 4.49 -4.08
CA ASP A 58 -19.98 5.26 -2.83
C ASP A 58 -19.35 4.49 -1.66
N LEU A 59 -19.57 3.18 -1.62
CA LEU A 59 -19.03 2.29 -0.59
C LEU A 59 -17.51 2.12 -0.72
N TYR A 60 -16.99 1.87 -1.93
CA TYR A 60 -15.54 1.77 -2.13
C TYR A 60 -14.84 3.12 -1.96
N TRP A 61 -15.50 4.21 -2.33
CA TRP A 61 -15.00 5.55 -2.05
C TRP A 61 -14.79 5.79 -0.55
N GLU A 62 -15.79 5.47 0.28
CA GLU A 62 -15.62 5.56 1.75
C GLU A 62 -14.48 4.68 2.26
N LEU A 63 -14.41 3.44 1.78
CA LEU A 63 -13.36 2.52 2.22
C LEU A 63 -11.96 3.07 1.91
N LEU A 64 -11.78 3.75 0.76
CA LEU A 64 -10.53 4.42 0.40
C LEU A 64 -10.25 5.65 1.29
N LEU A 65 -11.27 6.44 1.64
CA LEU A 65 -11.14 7.56 2.59
C LEU A 65 -10.73 7.08 3.99
N GLU A 66 -11.34 5.99 4.46
CA GLU A 66 -11.00 5.40 5.74
C GLU A 66 -9.59 4.81 5.74
N THR A 67 -9.19 4.19 4.63
CA THR A 67 -7.82 3.70 4.42
C THR A 67 -6.81 4.83 4.53
N GLU A 68 -7.08 5.98 3.91
CA GLU A 68 -6.24 7.17 4.04
C GLU A 68 -6.09 7.61 5.50
N ALA A 69 -7.22 7.69 6.22
CA ALA A 69 -7.22 8.12 7.62
C ALA A 69 -6.38 7.17 8.50
N LEU A 70 -6.46 5.86 8.23
CA LEU A 70 -5.71 4.84 8.94
C LEU A 70 -4.22 4.83 8.61
N LEU A 71 -3.81 5.27 7.42
CA LEU A 71 -2.41 5.21 6.99
C LEU A 71 -1.43 5.90 7.96
N ARG A 72 -1.90 6.88 8.75
CA ARG A 72 -1.11 7.59 9.76
C ARG A 72 -1.13 6.93 11.15
N SER A 73 -2.16 6.15 11.47
CA SER A 73 -2.37 5.58 12.81
C SER A 73 -2.09 4.08 12.87
N ASP A 74 -2.52 3.33 11.86
CA ASP A 74 -2.37 1.87 11.76
C ASP A 74 -2.19 1.46 10.29
N SER A 75 -0.94 1.38 9.84
CA SER A 75 -0.59 1.00 8.48
C SER A 75 -0.93 -0.46 8.14
N ASN A 76 -1.09 -1.34 9.14
CA ASN A 76 -1.46 -2.73 8.90
C ASN A 76 -2.94 -2.84 8.57
N LEU A 77 -3.79 -2.17 9.36
CA LEU A 77 -5.22 -2.12 9.09
C LEU A 77 -5.53 -1.35 7.80
N ALA A 78 -4.78 -0.28 7.51
CA ALA A 78 -4.86 0.41 6.23
C ALA A 78 -4.56 -0.54 5.06
N LEU A 79 -3.49 -1.34 5.15
CA LEU A 79 -3.14 -2.30 4.11
C LEU A 79 -4.25 -3.35 3.91
N GLU A 80 -4.74 -3.96 4.98
CA GLU A 80 -5.80 -4.97 4.91
C GLU A 80 -7.04 -4.45 4.17
N ARG A 81 -7.44 -3.21 4.47
CA ARG A 81 -8.57 -2.55 3.81
C ARG A 81 -8.30 -2.21 2.37
N ALA A 82 -7.11 -1.69 2.06
CA ALA A 82 -6.69 -1.39 0.70
C ALA A 82 -6.67 -2.65 -0.18
N GLU A 83 -6.12 -3.76 0.33
CA GLU A 83 -6.08 -5.05 -0.36
C GLU A 83 -7.48 -5.60 -0.62
N ARG A 84 -8.35 -5.55 0.40
CA ARG A 84 -9.74 -5.97 0.26
C ARG A 84 -10.48 -5.13 -0.79
N CYS A 85 -10.29 -3.81 -0.76
CA CYS A 85 -10.86 -2.89 -1.75
C CYS A 85 -10.40 -3.26 -3.17
N ALA A 86 -9.09 -3.42 -3.37
CA ALA A 86 -8.51 -3.78 -4.66
C ALA A 86 -9.04 -5.12 -5.18
N ARG A 87 -9.02 -6.18 -4.36
CA ARG A 87 -9.53 -7.52 -4.73
C ARG A 87 -10.99 -7.50 -5.14
N ASN A 88 -11.83 -6.76 -4.42
CA ASN A 88 -13.24 -6.69 -4.77
C ASN A 88 -13.48 -5.88 -6.06
N LEU A 89 -12.77 -4.78 -6.25
CA LEU A 89 -12.86 -3.95 -7.45
C LEU A 89 -12.34 -4.67 -8.70
N GLU A 90 -11.45 -5.65 -8.58
CA GLU A 90 -11.00 -6.50 -9.70
C GLU A 90 -12.11 -7.39 -10.28
N GLN A 91 -13.10 -7.74 -9.47
CA GLN A 91 -14.22 -8.60 -9.89
C GLN A 91 -15.30 -7.84 -10.66
N LEU A 92 -15.23 -6.50 -10.66
CA LEU A 92 -16.23 -5.62 -11.27
C LEU A 92 -15.69 -5.04 -12.60
N SER A 93 -16.57 -4.78 -13.58
CA SER A 93 -16.17 -4.43 -14.96
C SER A 93 -16.76 -3.11 -15.49
N SER A 94 -16.89 -2.10 -14.62
CA SER A 94 -17.40 -0.76 -15.00
C SER A 94 -16.26 0.26 -15.17
N ASP A 95 -16.43 1.28 -16.01
CA ASP A 95 -15.45 2.37 -16.18
C ASP A 95 -15.23 3.16 -14.89
N GLN A 96 -16.28 3.36 -14.09
CA GLN A 96 -16.17 4.00 -12.77
C GLN A 96 -15.38 3.12 -11.78
N VAL A 97 -15.52 1.81 -11.91
CA VAL A 97 -14.73 0.82 -11.16
C VAL A 97 -13.26 0.90 -11.55
N ALA A 98 -12.92 1.19 -12.81
CA ALA A 98 -11.53 1.34 -13.24
C ALA A 98 -10.83 2.50 -12.51
N GLN A 99 -11.51 3.65 -12.36
CA GLN A 99 -10.99 4.78 -11.58
C GLN A 99 -10.80 4.42 -10.09
N LEU A 100 -11.78 3.75 -9.48
CA LEU A 100 -11.67 3.29 -8.10
C LEU A 100 -10.55 2.25 -7.91
N ARG A 101 -10.36 1.36 -8.88
CA ARG A 101 -9.27 0.36 -8.86
C ARG A 101 -7.91 1.05 -8.94
N CYS A 102 -7.79 2.08 -9.78
CA CYS A 102 -6.60 2.91 -9.85
C CYS A 102 -6.31 3.56 -8.47
N LEU A 103 -7.33 4.13 -7.81
CA LEU A 103 -7.19 4.66 -6.44
C LEU A 103 -6.80 3.60 -5.41
N ALA A 104 -7.36 2.39 -5.48
CA ALA A 104 -7.03 1.30 -4.58
C ALA A 104 -5.54 0.90 -4.69
N TYR A 105 -5.01 0.81 -5.91
CA TYR A 105 -3.59 0.55 -6.14
C TYR A 105 -2.68 1.70 -5.68
N ALA A 106 -3.13 2.95 -5.84
CA ALA A 106 -2.43 4.09 -5.26
C ALA A 106 -2.35 4.01 -3.73
N GLN A 107 -3.42 3.57 -3.07
CA GLN A 107 -3.45 3.38 -1.61
C GLN A 107 -2.59 2.19 -1.16
N LEU A 108 -2.61 1.07 -1.88
CA LEU A 108 -1.71 -0.07 -1.63
C LEU A 108 -0.25 0.34 -1.68
N ALA A 109 0.17 1.05 -2.74
CA ALA A 109 1.51 1.57 -2.87
C ALA A 109 1.92 2.40 -1.63
N ARG A 110 1.04 3.27 -1.15
CA ARG A 110 1.31 4.10 0.04
C ARG A 110 1.36 3.28 1.34
N CYS A 111 0.53 2.25 1.47
CA CYS A 111 0.59 1.31 2.59
C CYS A 111 1.93 0.56 2.61
N HIS A 112 2.38 0.04 1.46
CA HIS A 112 3.68 -0.63 1.35
C HIS A 112 4.85 0.33 1.57
N LEU A 113 4.76 1.58 1.12
CA LEU A 113 5.75 2.61 1.44
C LEU A 113 5.86 2.84 2.95
N ALA A 114 4.73 2.96 3.64
CA ALA A 114 4.68 3.13 5.10
C ALA A 114 5.30 1.94 5.84
N ARG A 115 5.14 0.72 5.30
CA ARG A 115 5.72 -0.53 5.82
C ARG A 115 7.14 -0.83 5.34
N GLN A 116 7.70 0.02 4.48
CA GLN A 116 9.03 -0.17 3.86
C GLN A 116 9.14 -1.44 2.98
N GLU A 117 8.03 -1.88 2.39
CA GLU A 117 7.94 -3.04 1.51
C GLU A 117 8.14 -2.62 0.04
N TYR A 118 9.37 -2.23 -0.30
CA TYR A 118 9.66 -1.56 -1.58
C TYR A 118 9.40 -2.39 -2.82
N THR A 119 9.54 -3.72 -2.76
CA THR A 119 9.22 -4.59 -3.90
C THR A 119 7.73 -4.52 -4.26
N LEU A 120 6.85 -4.61 -3.26
CA LEU A 120 5.41 -4.53 -3.45
C LEU A 120 4.98 -3.13 -3.87
N LEU A 121 5.55 -2.08 -3.26
CA LEU A 121 5.38 -0.69 -3.69
C LEU A 121 5.65 -0.50 -5.19
N VAL A 122 6.75 -1.07 -5.72
CA VAL A 122 7.09 -0.96 -7.15
C VAL A 122 6.04 -1.63 -8.02
N GLU A 123 5.55 -2.81 -7.63
CA GLU A 123 4.50 -3.51 -8.35
C GLU A 123 3.19 -2.71 -8.40
N ASP A 124 2.77 -2.15 -7.27
CA ASP A 124 1.54 -1.36 -7.19
C ASP A 124 1.66 -0.03 -7.93
N CYS A 125 2.82 0.64 -7.87
CA CYS A 125 3.07 1.83 -8.69
C CYS A 125 2.99 1.51 -10.20
N LYS A 126 3.48 0.33 -10.62
CA LYS A 126 3.37 -0.11 -12.03
C LYS A 126 1.93 -0.42 -12.43
N ARG A 127 1.14 -1.07 -11.54
CA ARG A 127 -0.30 -1.32 -11.77
C ARG A 127 -1.08 -0.01 -11.84
N TYR A 128 -0.83 0.89 -10.90
CA TYR A 128 -1.40 2.24 -10.87
C TYR A 128 -1.12 2.99 -12.18
N ALA A 129 0.13 3.01 -12.65
CA ALA A 129 0.49 3.71 -13.87
C ALA A 129 -0.27 3.20 -15.10
N ARG A 130 -0.39 1.86 -15.25
CA ARG A 130 -1.16 1.25 -16.34
C ARG A 130 -2.64 1.61 -16.27
N LEU A 131 -3.25 1.48 -15.08
CA LEU A 131 -4.66 1.80 -14.89
C LEU A 131 -4.95 3.29 -15.04
N ARG A 132 -4.00 4.17 -14.71
CA ARG A 132 -4.15 5.63 -14.88
C ARG A 132 -4.22 6.04 -16.35
N GLU A 133 -3.56 5.32 -17.25
CA GLU A 133 -3.66 5.55 -18.69
C GLU A 133 -5.02 5.14 -19.24
N GLU A 134 -5.65 4.13 -18.65
CA GLU A 134 -6.98 3.62 -19.04
C GLU A 134 -8.13 4.40 -18.36
N ALA A 135 -7.88 4.95 -17.18
CA ALA A 135 -8.88 5.62 -16.36
C ALA A 135 -9.08 7.09 -16.80
N GLU A 136 -10.01 7.31 -17.72
CA GLU A 136 -10.51 8.65 -18.03
C GLU A 136 -11.60 9.06 -17.03
N GLY A 137 -11.48 10.24 -16.40
CA GLY A 137 -12.57 10.82 -15.60
C GLY A 137 -12.16 11.71 -14.44
N SER A 138 -13.17 12.34 -13.83
CA SER A 138 -13.02 13.34 -12.77
C SER A 138 -12.88 12.77 -11.35
N LEU A 139 -13.05 11.45 -11.17
CA LEU A 139 -13.07 10.83 -9.84
C LEU A 139 -11.65 10.78 -9.24
N LEU A 140 -10.63 10.55 -10.08
CA LEU A 140 -9.22 10.65 -9.70
C LEU A 140 -8.86 12.08 -9.24
N GLU A 141 -9.26 13.09 -10.02
CA GLU A 141 -9.00 14.50 -9.71
C GLU A 141 -9.72 14.93 -8.42
N LYS A 142 -10.96 14.47 -8.23
CA LYS A 142 -11.72 14.69 -7.00
C LYS A 142 -11.00 14.08 -5.79
N PHE A 143 -10.46 12.87 -5.93
CA PHE A 143 -9.70 12.23 -4.84
C PHE A 143 -8.42 12.99 -4.52
N GLU A 144 -7.66 13.39 -5.55
CA GLU A 144 -6.44 14.19 -5.37
C GLU A 144 -6.75 15.54 -4.68
N ALA A 145 -7.91 16.13 -4.95
CA ALA A 145 -8.34 17.38 -4.34
C ALA A 145 -8.86 17.23 -2.90
N GLU A 146 -9.62 16.18 -2.60
CA GLU A 146 -10.26 15.98 -1.28
C GLU A 146 -9.35 15.29 -0.26
N VAL A 147 -8.43 14.44 -0.72
CA VAL A 147 -7.79 13.43 0.13
C VAL A 147 -6.28 13.62 0.20
N ALA A 148 -5.57 13.30 -0.88
CA ALA A 148 -4.12 13.36 -0.93
C ALA A 148 -3.63 13.35 -2.39
N PRO A 149 -2.54 14.07 -2.69
CA PRO A 149 -1.95 14.06 -4.03
C PRO A 149 -1.40 12.66 -4.38
N LEU A 150 -1.83 12.11 -5.52
CA LEU A 150 -1.35 10.82 -6.05
C LEU A 150 -0.30 10.98 -7.15
N GLY A 151 -0.20 12.20 -7.71
CA GLY A 151 0.68 12.59 -8.82
C GLY A 151 2.11 12.02 -8.86
N PRO A 152 2.87 11.91 -7.76
CA PRO A 152 4.25 11.46 -7.83
C PRO A 152 4.47 9.95 -7.61
N LEU A 153 3.43 9.10 -7.71
CA LEU A 153 3.58 7.65 -7.49
C LEU A 153 4.55 6.98 -8.46
N ALA A 154 4.64 7.44 -9.72
CA ALA A 154 5.64 6.94 -10.67
C ALA A 154 7.07 7.25 -10.19
N THR A 155 7.31 8.47 -9.69
CA THR A 155 8.60 8.87 -9.11
C THR A 155 8.94 8.05 -7.88
N LEU A 156 7.94 7.77 -7.02
CA LEU A 156 8.12 6.91 -5.83
C LEU A 156 8.48 5.48 -6.22
N GLY A 157 7.76 4.89 -7.18
CA GLY A 157 8.06 3.55 -7.68
C GLY A 157 9.47 3.45 -8.26
N ALA A 158 9.87 4.40 -9.11
CA ALA A 158 11.23 4.44 -9.66
C ALA A 158 12.29 4.59 -8.57
N ALA A 159 12.06 5.44 -7.57
CA ALA A 159 12.99 5.62 -6.46
C ALA A 159 13.10 4.37 -5.57
N ALA A 160 11.99 3.67 -5.32
CA ALA A 160 11.97 2.42 -4.56
C ALA A 160 12.68 1.26 -5.31
N GLU A 161 12.50 1.18 -6.62
CA GLU A 161 13.19 0.22 -7.49
C GLU A 161 14.71 0.47 -7.47
N LEU A 162 15.13 1.75 -7.56
CA LEU A 162 16.53 2.14 -7.44
C LEU A 162 17.07 1.87 -6.04
N ALA A 163 16.32 2.15 -4.98
CA ALA A 163 16.75 1.84 -3.61
C ALA A 163 17.00 0.33 -3.42
N THR A 164 16.09 -0.50 -3.92
CA THR A 164 16.22 -1.97 -3.88
C THR A 164 17.42 -2.45 -4.68
N SER A 165 17.61 -1.90 -5.90
CA SER A 165 18.74 -2.23 -6.77
C SER A 165 20.08 -1.81 -6.19
N CYS A 166 20.16 -0.61 -5.59
CA CYS A 166 21.35 -0.11 -4.92
C CYS A 166 21.74 -1.01 -3.73
N ARG A 167 20.78 -1.42 -2.90
CA ARG A 167 21.03 -2.34 -1.78
C ARG A 167 21.58 -3.68 -2.25
N ALA A 168 21.04 -4.24 -3.33
CA ALA A 168 21.54 -5.48 -3.91
C ALA A 168 22.98 -5.31 -4.43
N ALA A 169 23.23 -4.28 -5.25
CA ALA A 169 24.55 -4.01 -5.83
C ALA A 169 25.64 -3.81 -4.76
N VAL A 170 25.29 -3.12 -3.68
CA VAL A 170 26.15 -2.93 -2.51
C VAL A 170 26.46 -4.27 -1.83
N THR A 171 25.46 -5.11 -1.62
CA THR A 171 25.64 -6.43 -0.97
C THR A 171 26.54 -7.34 -1.80
N ASP A 172 26.43 -7.24 -3.12
CA ASP A 172 27.20 -8.04 -4.07
C ASP A 172 28.59 -7.44 -4.39
N GLY A 173 28.93 -6.27 -3.83
CA GLY A 173 30.22 -5.60 -4.01
C GLY A 173 30.44 -5.01 -5.41
N PHE A 174 29.36 -4.67 -6.13
CA PHE A 174 29.45 -4.17 -7.50
C PHE A 174 29.28 -2.64 -7.61
N ALA A 175 30.23 -2.03 -8.31
CA ALA A 175 30.12 -0.73 -8.99
C ALA A 175 29.59 0.44 -8.13
N PRO A 176 30.35 0.91 -7.12
CA PRO A 176 29.95 2.04 -6.27
C PRO A 176 29.61 3.32 -7.04
N LYS A 177 30.22 3.54 -8.20
CA LYS A 177 29.86 4.68 -9.08
C LYS A 177 28.42 4.61 -9.59
N VAL A 178 27.93 3.42 -9.92
CA VAL A 178 26.55 3.20 -10.39
C VAL A 178 25.57 3.41 -9.25
N VAL A 179 25.88 2.86 -8.07
CA VAL A 179 25.08 3.07 -6.85
C VAL A 179 24.98 4.55 -6.51
N LEU A 180 26.11 5.27 -6.54
CA LEU A 180 26.17 6.72 -6.29
C LEU A 180 25.28 7.50 -7.25
N ASP A 181 25.33 7.19 -8.55
CA ASP A 181 24.51 7.84 -9.58
C ASP A 181 23.01 7.53 -9.39
N HIS A 182 22.66 6.25 -9.23
CA HIS A 182 21.28 5.79 -9.05
C HIS A 182 20.64 6.39 -7.80
N ALA A 183 21.33 6.33 -6.66
CA ALA A 183 20.84 6.90 -5.42
C ALA A 183 20.68 8.44 -5.52
N SER A 184 21.58 9.12 -6.21
CA SER A 184 21.49 10.57 -6.43
C SER A 184 20.28 10.95 -7.29
N ARG A 185 20.03 10.21 -8.38
CA ARG A 185 18.84 10.42 -9.22
C ARG A 185 17.55 10.15 -8.44
N ALA A 186 17.48 9.04 -7.71
CA ALA A 186 16.34 8.72 -6.86
C ALA A 186 16.08 9.83 -5.83
N LEU A 187 17.12 10.28 -5.10
CA LEU A 187 17.04 11.38 -4.12
C LEU A 187 16.51 12.66 -4.75
N SER A 188 17.01 13.06 -5.92
CA SER A 188 16.54 14.28 -6.60
C SER A 188 15.04 14.25 -6.91
N GLY A 189 14.50 13.08 -7.26
CA GLY A 189 13.07 12.89 -7.51
C GLY A 189 12.25 12.91 -6.21
N VAL A 190 12.69 12.16 -5.20
CA VAL A 190 11.91 12.05 -3.95
C VAL A 190 12.01 13.28 -3.06
N GLN A 191 13.04 14.11 -3.18
CA GLN A 191 13.26 15.30 -2.35
C GLN A 191 12.21 16.38 -2.60
N LEU A 192 11.64 16.42 -3.81
CA LEU A 192 10.58 17.36 -4.20
C LEU A 192 9.20 16.96 -3.63
N LEU A 193 9.07 15.74 -3.11
CA LEU A 193 7.78 15.23 -2.65
C LEU A 193 7.45 15.69 -1.23
N PRO A 194 6.18 16.03 -0.95
CA PRO A 194 5.75 16.47 0.37
C PRO A 194 5.75 15.32 1.38
N LEU A 195 6.53 15.45 2.46
CA LEU A 195 6.65 14.43 3.51
C LEU A 195 5.30 14.12 4.20
N SER A 196 4.41 15.10 4.31
CA SER A 196 3.09 14.95 4.94
C SER A 196 2.10 14.09 4.13
N ALA A 197 2.32 13.97 2.82
CA ALA A 197 1.46 13.19 1.95
C ALA A 197 1.88 11.72 1.87
N PHE A 198 3.13 11.38 2.18
CA PHE A 198 3.65 10.03 1.99
C PHE A 198 4.25 9.46 3.27
N PRO A 199 3.44 8.80 4.12
CA PRO A 199 3.95 8.02 5.23
C PRO A 199 4.98 7.00 4.73
N GLY A 200 6.14 6.92 5.39
CA GLY A 200 7.27 6.08 4.97
C GLY A 200 8.26 6.73 3.99
N LEU A 201 7.94 7.90 3.41
CA LEU A 201 8.88 8.64 2.56
C LEU A 201 10.20 9.03 3.29
N PRO A 202 10.19 9.47 4.56
CA PRO A 202 11.44 9.69 5.30
C PRO A 202 12.32 8.43 5.37
N ALA A 203 11.73 7.26 5.61
CA ALA A 203 12.48 6.00 5.64
C ALA A 203 13.09 5.68 4.27
N LEU A 204 12.32 5.82 3.18
CA LEU A 204 12.86 5.64 1.83
C LEU A 204 14.03 6.59 1.53
N ARG A 205 13.91 7.87 1.93
CA ARG A 205 15.03 8.84 1.81
C ARG A 205 16.25 8.40 2.63
N ALA A 206 16.04 7.93 3.86
CA ALA A 206 17.11 7.46 4.72
C ALA A 206 17.87 6.28 4.07
N HIS A 207 17.14 5.32 3.49
CA HIS A 207 17.72 4.19 2.76
C HIS A 207 18.53 4.60 1.52
N LEU A 208 18.03 5.59 0.77
CA LEU A 208 18.75 6.14 -0.37
C LEU A 208 20.03 6.89 0.05
N TYR A 209 19.96 7.72 1.10
CA TYR A 209 21.14 8.37 1.66
C TYR A 209 22.15 7.36 2.19
N ALA A 210 21.72 6.30 2.89
CA ALA A 210 22.62 5.25 3.36
C ALA A 210 23.32 4.51 2.21
N SER A 211 22.57 4.16 1.16
CA SER A 211 23.14 3.53 -0.04
C SER A 211 24.17 4.43 -0.72
N ARG A 212 23.87 5.74 -0.82
CA ARG A 212 24.79 6.72 -1.39
C ARG A 212 26.03 6.94 -0.52
N CYS A 213 25.84 6.97 0.79
CA CYS A 213 26.91 7.07 1.78
C CYS A 213 27.90 5.91 1.64
N GLN A 214 27.39 4.67 1.59
CA GLN A 214 28.21 3.48 1.39
C GLN A 214 29.01 3.53 0.09
N ALA A 215 28.38 3.91 -1.01
CA ALA A 215 29.09 4.12 -2.28
C ALA A 215 30.17 5.21 -2.20
N CYS A 216 29.95 6.27 -1.42
CA CYS A 216 30.97 7.28 -1.15
C CYS A 216 32.13 6.73 -0.32
N LEU A 217 31.88 5.88 0.68
CA LEU A 217 32.92 5.23 1.49
C LEU A 217 33.81 4.32 0.62
N GLU A 218 33.21 3.49 -0.24
CA GLU A 218 33.95 2.65 -1.20
C GLU A 218 34.78 3.47 -2.21
N LEU A 219 34.45 4.73 -2.41
CA LEU A 219 35.17 5.67 -3.29
C LEU A 219 36.08 6.62 -2.50
N GLU A 220 36.27 6.39 -1.20
CA GLU A 220 37.07 7.23 -0.28
C GLU A 220 36.62 8.72 -0.26
N LYS A 221 35.34 8.97 -0.54
CA LYS A 221 34.71 10.30 -0.47
C LYS A 221 34.16 10.56 0.92
N TRP A 222 35.05 10.66 1.90
CA TRP A 222 34.72 10.69 3.33
C TRP A 222 33.79 11.83 3.74
N ARG A 223 33.97 13.03 3.14
CA ARG A 223 33.15 14.20 3.46
C ARG A 223 31.70 14.02 3.01
N GLU A 224 31.51 13.57 1.77
CA GLU A 224 30.22 13.29 1.18
C GLU A 224 29.53 12.14 1.92
N ALA A 225 30.28 11.08 2.26
CA ALA A 225 29.76 9.99 3.08
C ALA A 225 29.24 10.49 4.44
N LYS A 226 30.01 11.33 5.14
CA LYS A 226 29.59 11.92 6.42
C LYS A 226 28.30 12.74 6.29
N GLN A 227 28.19 13.55 5.24
CA GLN A 227 27.00 14.35 4.97
C GLN A 227 25.79 13.45 4.74
N ASP A 228 25.92 12.41 3.90
CA ASP A 228 24.84 11.49 3.60
C ASP A 228 24.39 10.67 4.82
N ALA A 229 25.33 10.17 5.63
CA ALA A 229 24.98 9.48 6.87
C ALA A 229 24.23 10.40 7.85
N THR A 230 24.62 11.68 7.92
CA THR A 230 23.93 12.68 8.73
C THR A 230 22.52 12.94 8.20
N SER A 231 22.35 13.09 6.88
CA SER A 231 21.03 13.27 6.26
C SER A 231 20.14 12.04 6.40
N ALA A 232 20.69 10.83 6.35
CA ALA A 232 19.95 9.61 6.64
C ALA A 232 19.40 9.62 8.07
N LEU A 233 20.22 9.99 9.06
CA LEU A 233 19.81 10.08 10.47
C LEU A 233 18.82 11.23 10.75
N GLN A 234 18.84 12.30 9.95
CA GLN A 234 17.81 13.33 10.01
C GLN A 234 16.44 12.82 9.52
N CYS A 235 16.45 11.87 8.59
CA CYS A 235 15.23 11.26 8.05
C CYS A 235 14.72 10.11 8.94
N ASP A 236 15.63 9.28 9.46
CA ASP A 236 15.36 8.17 10.38
C ASP A 236 16.47 8.10 11.46
N PRO A 237 16.24 8.71 12.64
CA PRO A 237 17.21 8.74 13.74
C PRO A 237 17.56 7.35 14.32
N ASP A 238 16.72 6.34 14.09
CA ASP A 238 16.90 5.00 14.65
C ASP A 238 17.60 4.03 13.68
N MET A 239 17.87 4.48 12.45
CA MET A 239 18.57 3.70 11.43
C MET A 239 19.99 3.31 11.87
N LYS A 240 20.16 2.06 12.33
CA LYS A 240 21.43 1.50 12.82
C LYS A 240 22.54 1.55 11.77
N GLU A 241 22.18 1.27 10.52
CA GLU A 241 23.08 1.29 9.37
C GLU A 241 23.70 2.69 9.18
N ALA A 242 22.89 3.75 9.20
CA ALA A 242 23.39 5.13 9.09
C ALA A 242 24.31 5.52 10.26
N LYS A 243 24.05 5.05 11.49
CA LYS A 243 24.93 5.26 12.65
C LYS A 243 26.30 4.60 12.44
N TYR A 244 26.31 3.39 11.86
CA TYR A 244 27.55 2.68 11.53
C TYR A 244 28.33 3.41 10.44
N LEU A 245 27.67 3.75 9.33
CA LEU A 245 28.26 4.47 8.20
C LEU A 245 28.86 5.83 8.62
N LEU A 246 28.19 6.55 9.53
CA LEU A 246 28.71 7.81 10.07
C LEU A 246 30.04 7.61 10.80
N ARG A 247 30.14 6.57 11.64
CA ARG A 247 31.39 6.26 12.36
C ARG A 247 32.52 5.85 11.42
N ALA A 248 32.20 5.07 10.38
CA ALA A 248 33.14 4.71 9.32
C ALA A 248 33.68 5.96 8.61
N ALA A 249 32.78 6.88 8.22
CA ALA A 249 33.15 8.14 7.59
C ALA A 249 34.01 9.04 8.49
N GLU A 250 33.75 9.08 9.80
CA GLU A 250 34.51 9.89 10.77
C GLU A 250 35.88 9.33 11.10
N SER A 251 36.04 8.01 11.02
CA SER A 251 37.31 7.32 11.24
C SER A 251 38.13 7.15 9.96
N GLU A 252 37.57 7.55 8.81
CA GLU A 252 38.15 7.33 7.47
C GLU A 252 38.56 5.85 7.28
N SER A 253 37.69 4.95 7.75
CA SER A 253 37.89 3.49 7.65
C SER A 253 36.64 2.81 7.10
N TRP A 254 36.81 2.01 6.04
CA TRP A 254 35.75 1.28 5.35
C TRP A 254 36.22 -0.11 4.92
#